data_AF-A0A523FVB2-F1
#
_entry.id   AF-A0A523FVB2-F1
#
_cell.length_a   1.000
_cell.length_b   1.000
_cell.length_c   1.000
_cell.angle_alpha   90.00
_cell.angle_beta   90.00
_cell.angle_gamma   90.00
#
_symmetry.space_group_name_H-M   'P 1'
#
loop_
_entity.id
_entity.type
_entity.pdbx_description
1 polymer ?
#
loop_
_entity_poly.entity_id
_entity_poly.type
_entity_poly.pdbx_seq_one_letter_code
_entity_poly.pdbx_strand_id
1 'polypeptide(L)'
;MDAANTNIRPRETEAAARPTGAQLAWLRRGLHQPGGKLPLFDEDGQRISPRTVRVCLDHGWAQPWFWNAIKPDWLVCKLTGKGHSLATGD
;
A
#
# COMPACT_ATOMS: atom_id res chain seq x y z
N MET A 1 10.02 33.43 27.55
CA MET A 1 10.93 32.33 27.19
C MET A 1 10.31 31.06 27.77
N ASP A 2 9.73 30.10 27.07
CA ASP A 2 9.63 29.80 25.64
C ASP A 2 8.34 29.02 25.39
N ALA A 3 7.79 29.20 24.19
CA ALA A 3 6.59 28.54 23.72
C ALA A 3 6.90 27.13 23.20
N ALA A 4 6.07 26.14 23.54
CA ALA A 4 5.89 24.95 22.72
C ALA A 4 4.47 24.41 22.93
N ASN A 5 3.50 25.15 22.38
CA ASN A 5 2.16 24.65 22.14
C ASN A 5 2.25 23.52 21.11
N THR A 6 2.32 22.27 21.56
CA THR A 6 2.20 21.08 20.70
C THR A 6 0.79 21.02 20.14
N ASN A 7 0.55 21.77 19.08
CA ASN A 7 -0.59 21.63 18.20
C ASN A 7 -0.41 20.31 17.43
N ILE A 8 -0.65 19.19 18.13
CA ILE A 8 -0.90 17.91 17.47
C ILE A 8 -2.26 18.09 16.81
N ARG A 9 -2.26 18.56 15.57
CA ARG A 9 -3.44 18.44 14.72
C ARG A 9 -3.73 16.94 14.64
N PRO A 10 -4.87 16.44 15.15
CA PRO A 10 -5.28 15.09 14.79
C PRO A 10 -5.26 15.05 13.26
N ARG A 11 -4.46 14.16 12.67
CA ARG A 11 -4.50 13.90 11.22
C ARG A 11 -5.98 13.77 10.90
N GLU A 12 -6.45 14.63 10.00
CA GLU A 12 -7.84 14.76 9.60
C GLU A 12 -8.50 13.39 9.69
N THR A 13 -9.54 13.35 10.52
CA THR A 13 -10.46 12.25 10.77
C THR A 13 -10.47 11.26 9.62
N GLU A 14 -10.37 9.97 9.95
CA GLU A 14 -10.42 8.78 9.09
C GLU A 14 -11.62 8.72 8.11
N ALA A 15 -11.84 9.75 7.31
CA ALA A 15 -12.55 9.64 6.06
C ALA A 15 -11.73 8.64 5.26
N ALA A 16 -12.31 7.46 5.03
CA ALA A 16 -11.66 6.35 4.36
C ALA A 16 -11.01 6.85 3.06
N ALA A 17 -9.68 7.06 3.10
CA ALA A 17 -8.95 7.60 1.97
C ALA A 17 -9.21 6.68 0.78
N ARG A 18 -9.80 7.22 -0.29
CA ARG A 18 -10.12 6.43 -1.47
C ARG A 18 -8.86 6.22 -2.30
N PRO A 19 -8.50 4.97 -2.65
CA PRO A 19 -7.38 4.72 -3.53
C PRO A 19 -7.61 5.36 -4.90
N THR A 20 -6.55 5.85 -5.53
CA THR A 20 -6.59 6.24 -6.94
C THR A 20 -6.78 5.02 -7.84
N GLY A 21 -7.13 5.23 -9.11
CA GLY A 21 -7.29 4.14 -10.06
C GLY A 21 -6.05 3.24 -10.17
N ALA A 22 -4.84 3.82 -10.19
CA ALA A 22 -3.59 3.07 -10.24
C ALA A 22 -3.31 2.28 -8.96
N GLN A 23 -3.62 2.84 -7.79
CA GLN A 23 -3.49 2.15 -6.50
C GLN A 23 -4.46 0.98 -6.42
N LEU A 24 -5.72 1.20 -6.80
CA LEU A 24 -6.76 0.18 -6.79
C LEU A 24 -6.46 -0.94 -7.79
N ALA A 25 -6.02 -0.60 -9.01
CA ALA A 25 -5.59 -1.57 -10.01
C ALA A 25 -4.46 -2.46 -9.48
N TRP A 26 -3.45 -1.86 -8.84
CA TRP A 26 -2.36 -2.62 -8.23
C TRP A 26 -2.86 -3.54 -7.10
N LEU A 27 -3.74 -3.07 -6.20
CA LEU A 27 -4.31 -3.89 -5.13
C LEU A 27 -5.11 -5.07 -5.68
N ARG A 28 -5.94 -4.86 -6.71
CA ARG A 28 -6.75 -5.91 -7.36
C ARG A 28 -5.91 -7.05 -7.91
N ARG A 29 -4.68 -6.78 -8.34
CA ARG A 29 -3.76 -7.81 -8.84
C ARG A 29 -3.39 -8.84 -7.76
N GLY A 30 -3.49 -8.48 -6.48
CA GLY A 30 -3.26 -9.41 -5.37
C GLY A 30 -4.40 -10.37 -5.09
N LEU A 31 -5.63 -10.12 -5.58
CA LEU A 31 -6.82 -10.93 -5.26
C LEU A 31 -6.72 -12.39 -5.71
N HIS A 32 -6.03 -12.63 -6.83
CA HIS A 32 -5.89 -13.97 -7.42
C HIS A 32 -4.50 -14.57 -7.21
N GLN A 33 -3.65 -13.92 -6.40
CA GLN A 33 -2.31 -14.39 -6.13
C GLN A 33 -2.29 -15.17 -4.82
N PRO A 34 -1.57 -16.31 -4.75
CA PRO A 34 -1.36 -17.01 -3.50
C PRO A 34 -0.85 -16.05 -2.42
N GLY A 35 -1.47 -16.08 -1.23
CA GLY A 35 -1.11 -15.23 -0.10
C GLY A 35 -1.30 -13.72 -0.32
N GLY A 36 -2.02 -13.31 -1.38
CA GLY A 36 -2.26 -11.90 -1.69
C GLY A 36 -1.06 -11.17 -2.28
N LYS A 37 -0.13 -11.86 -2.96
CA LYS A 37 1.10 -11.26 -3.50
C LYS A 37 0.79 -10.06 -4.38
N LEU A 38 1.48 -8.95 -4.16
CA LEU A 38 1.41 -7.81 -5.06
C LEU A 38 2.59 -7.85 -6.04
N PRO A 39 2.34 -7.75 -7.36
CA PRO A 39 3.39 -7.81 -8.37
C PRO A 39 4.24 -6.52 -8.38
N LEU A 40 5.50 -6.65 -8.81
CA LEU A 40 6.42 -5.52 -8.99
C LEU A 40 6.21 -4.78 -10.32
N PHE A 41 5.54 -5.43 -11.27
CA PHE A 41 5.28 -4.93 -12.60
C PHE A 41 3.77 -4.97 -12.90
N ASP A 42 3.29 -4.05 -13.71
CA ASP A 42 1.92 -4.04 -14.24
C ASP A 42 1.77 -4.99 -15.44
N GLU A 43 0.64 -4.89 -16.13
CA GLU A 43 0.25 -5.76 -17.23
C GLU A 43 1.07 -5.52 -18.50
N ASP A 44 1.60 -4.31 -18.66
CA ASP A 44 2.47 -3.90 -19.77
C ASP A 44 3.95 -4.14 -19.45
N GLY A 45 4.25 -4.77 -18.31
CA GLY A 45 5.61 -5.02 -17.84
C GLY A 45 6.32 -3.77 -17.29
N GLN A 46 5.60 -2.66 -17.07
CA GLN A 46 6.16 -1.47 -16.46
C GLN A 46 6.25 -1.66 -14.95
N ARG A 47 7.30 -1.09 -14.34
CA ARG A 47 7.48 -1.18 -12.89
C ARG A 47 6.42 -0.36 -12.18
N ILE A 48 5.79 -0.94 -11.17
CA ILE A 48 4.85 -0.23 -10.31
C ILE A 48 5.57 0.94 -9.64
N SER A 49 4.94 2.12 -9.70
CA SER A 49 5.51 3.33 -9.13
C SER A 49 5.84 3.16 -7.64
N PRO A 50 7.05 3.50 -7.18
CA PRO A 50 7.40 3.49 -5.76
C PRO A 50 6.45 4.33 -4.90
N ARG A 51 5.87 5.40 -5.47
CA ARG A 51 4.86 6.23 -4.81
C ARG A 51 3.58 5.45 -4.53
N THR A 52 3.10 4.66 -5.50
CA THR A 52 1.93 3.79 -5.33
C THR A 52 2.17 2.80 -4.19
N VAL A 53 3.32 2.11 -4.22
CA VAL A 53 3.70 1.16 -3.17
C VAL A 53 3.73 1.85 -1.80
N ARG A 54 4.39 3.01 -1.69
CA ARG A 54 4.53 3.73 -0.43
C ARG A 54 3.19 4.17 0.15
N VAL A 55 2.31 4.75 -0.66
CA VAL A 55 0.99 5.21 -0.20
C VAL A 55 0.15 4.03 0.28
N CYS A 56 0.13 2.92 -0.46
CA CYS A 56 -0.62 1.74 -0.05
C CYS A 56 -0.09 1.11 1.25
N LEU A 57 1.23 1.16 1.48
CA LEU A 57 1.82 0.76 2.77
C LEU A 57 1.42 1.71 3.90
N ASP A 58 1.54 3.02 3.68
CA ASP A 58 1.23 4.05 4.69
C ASP A 58 -0.26 4.02 5.12
N HIS A 59 -1.18 3.65 4.22
CA HIS A 59 -2.61 3.49 4.54
C HIS A 59 -2.99 2.08 5.05
N GLY A 60 -2.03 1.16 5.12
CA GLY A 60 -2.25 -0.22 5.55
C GLY A 60 -3.07 -1.06 4.57
N TRP A 61 -3.10 -0.70 3.28
CA TRP A 61 -3.74 -1.50 2.21
C TRP A 61 -2.83 -2.63 1.72
N ALA A 62 -1.52 -2.40 1.79
CA ALA A 62 -0.50 -3.39 1.55
C ALA A 62 0.42 -3.49 2.77
N GLN A 63 1.15 -4.59 2.85
CA GLN A 63 2.21 -4.79 3.84
C GLN A 63 3.39 -5.51 3.19
N PRO A 64 4.63 -5.34 3.70
CA PRO A 64 5.76 -6.16 3.27
C PRO A 64 5.45 -7.65 3.48
N TRP A 65 5.79 -8.50 2.51
CA TRP A 65 5.62 -9.94 2.66
C TRP A 65 6.84 -10.56 3.34
N PHE A 66 7.98 -10.60 2.65
CA PHE A 66 9.19 -11.23 3.15
C PHE A 66 10.43 -10.43 2.79
N TRP A 67 11.43 -10.49 3.67
CA TRP A 67 12.77 -10.00 3.40
C TRP A 67 13.53 -11.06 2.61
N ASN A 68 13.96 -10.74 1.39
CA ASN A 68 14.89 -11.60 0.66
C ASN A 68 16.32 -11.32 1.14
N ALA A 69 16.91 -12.23 1.91
CA ALA A 69 18.30 -12.08 2.40
C ALA A 69 19.32 -11.94 1.26
N ILE A 70 19.01 -12.42 0.05
CA ILE A 70 19.88 -12.36 -1.13
C ILE A 70 19.72 -11.02 -1.88
N LYS A 71 18.56 -10.36 -1.78
CA LYS A 71 18.26 -9.06 -2.40
C LYS A 71 17.40 -8.21 -1.46
N PRO A 72 18.02 -7.55 -0.47
CA PRO A 72 17.30 -6.79 0.55
C PRO A 72 16.50 -5.62 -0.04
N ASP A 73 16.90 -5.12 -1.21
CA ASP A 73 16.25 -4.01 -1.90
C ASP A 73 14.95 -4.44 -2.63
N TRP A 74 14.68 -5.75 -2.72
CA TRP A 74 13.47 -6.29 -3.34
C TRP A 74 12.32 -6.35 -2.34
N LEU A 75 11.69 -5.20 -2.12
CA LEU A 75 10.47 -5.13 -1.33
C LEU A 75 9.30 -5.75 -2.11
N VAL A 76 8.95 -6.98 -1.77
CA VAL A 76 7.70 -7.61 -2.20
C VAL A 76 6.62 -7.32 -1.18
N CYS A 77 5.47 -6.83 -1.64
CA CYS A 77 4.32 -6.57 -0.80
C CYS A 77 3.25 -7.66 -0.96
N LYS A 78 2.32 -7.72 0.01
CA LYS A 78 1.08 -8.48 -0.07
C LYS A 78 -0.10 -7.64 0.39
N LEU A 79 -1.31 -8.02 -0.02
CA LEU A 79 -2.55 -7.43 0.45
C LEU A 79 -2.72 -7.62 1.97
N THR A 80 -3.31 -6.61 2.60
CA THR A 80 -3.93 -6.72 3.92
C THR A 80 -5.43 -7.01 3.76
N GLY A 81 -6.13 -7.30 4.86
CA GLY A 81 -7.60 -7.39 4.82
C GLY A 81 -8.25 -6.10 4.33
N LYS A 82 -7.77 -4.93 4.79
CA LYS A 82 -8.27 -3.62 4.35
C LYS A 82 -8.04 -3.39 2.85
N GLY A 83 -6.87 -3.74 2.34
CA GLY A 83 -6.59 -3.66 0.91
C GLY A 83 -7.42 -4.62 0.07
N HIS A 84 -7.70 -5.82 0.62
CA HIS A 84 -8.56 -6.79 -0.02
C HIS A 84 -9.99 -6.27 -0.17
N SER A 85 -10.61 -5.76 0.90
CA SER A 85 -11.97 -5.18 0.85
C SER A 85 -12.07 -4.03 -0.15
N LEU A 86 -11.08 -3.13 -0.17
CA LEU A 86 -11.05 -2.06 -1.17
C LEU A 86 -10.94 -2.59 -2.61
N ALA A 87 -10.18 -3.67 -2.81
CA ALA A 87 -9.98 -4.26 -4.13
C ALA A 87 -11.23 -4.97 -4.67
N THR A 88 -11.99 -5.64 -3.79
CA THR A 88 -13.28 -6.28 -4.11
C THR A 88 -14.43 -5.27 -4.20
N GLY A 89 -14.31 -4.13 -3.53
CA GLY A 89 -15.35 -3.10 -3.48
C GLY A 89 -16.37 -3.32 -2.36
N ASP A 90 -15.98 -4.06 -1.32
CA ASP A 90 -16.75 -4.32 -0.10
C ASP A 90 -16.67 -3.18 0.92
#